data_AF-A0A3R8Z9V0-F1
#
_entry.id   AF-A0A3R8Z9V0-F1
#
_cell.length_a   1.000
_cell.length_b   1.000
_cell.length_c   1.000
_cell.angle_alpha   90.00
_cell.angle_beta   90.00
_cell.angle_gamma   90.00
#
_symmetry.space_group_name_H-M   'P 1'
#
loop_
_entity.id
_entity.type
_entity.pdbx_description
1 polymer ?
#
loop_
_entity_poly.entity_id
_entity_poly.type
_entity_poly.pdbx_seq_one_letter_code
_entity_poly.pdbx_strand_id
1 'polypeptide(L)'
;MQLFDEERFALVFTLSNQFINLDELLINADVLQRNRTGVGFFTTVRLQCSLPVLESMTTYWERNFEHKNMPYGGCFMVYLMGNDVFEIEAVAYESNWPEPFIKENFM
;
A
#
# COMPACT_ATOMS: atom_id res chain seq x y z
N MET A 1 -15.63 3.26 2.30
CA MET A 1 -15.16 2.31 3.35
C MET A 1 -13.77 2.76 3.74
N GLN A 2 -13.43 2.78 5.03
CA GLN A 2 -12.12 3.30 5.47
C GLN A 2 -11.01 2.27 5.33
N LEU A 3 -9.77 2.73 5.11
CA LEU A 3 -8.54 1.93 5.04
C LEU A 3 -8.32 1.10 6.33
N PHE A 4 -7.77 -0.10 6.16
CA PHE A 4 -7.17 -0.86 7.25
C PHE A 4 -5.72 -0.42 7.49
N ASP A 5 -5.20 -0.74 8.67
CA ASP A 5 -3.83 -0.38 9.06
C ASP A 5 -2.77 -0.92 8.10
N GLU A 6 -2.95 -2.14 7.60
CA GLU A 6 -2.03 -2.76 6.63
C GLU A 6 -2.02 -2.03 5.27
N GLU A 7 -3.17 -1.53 4.83
CA GLU A 7 -3.31 -0.84 3.55
C GLU A 7 -2.71 0.56 3.65
N ARG A 8 -2.99 1.26 4.76
CA ARG A 8 -2.37 2.55 5.07
C ARG A 8 -0.85 2.40 5.20
N PHE A 9 -0.38 1.36 5.87
CA PHE A 9 1.04 1.08 6.00
C PHE A 9 1.68 0.80 4.63
N ALA A 10 1.09 -0.05 3.79
CA ALA A 10 1.62 -0.37 2.47
C ALA A 10 1.81 0.90 1.61
N LEU A 11 0.82 1.80 1.59
CA LEU A 11 0.90 3.07 0.87
C LEU A 11 2.00 3.97 1.44
N VAL A 12 1.99 4.23 2.75
CA VAL A 12 2.96 5.13 3.39
C VAL A 12 4.37 4.58 3.28
N PHE A 13 4.56 3.28 3.52
CA PHE A 13 5.86 2.63 3.43
C PHE A 13 6.41 2.67 2.00
N THR A 14 5.58 2.40 0.99
CA THR A 14 6.04 2.40 -0.40
C THR A 14 6.30 3.81 -0.94
N LEU A 15 5.46 4.77 -0.55
CA LEU A 15 5.41 6.10 -1.16
C LEU A 15 5.96 7.25 -0.30
N SER A 16 6.52 6.98 0.88
CA SER A 16 6.96 8.03 1.84
C SER A 16 7.87 9.10 1.24
N ASN A 17 8.64 8.75 0.21
CA ASN A 17 9.60 9.65 -0.43
C ASN A 17 9.03 10.41 -1.63
N GLN A 18 7.80 10.10 -2.03
CA GLN A 18 7.18 10.60 -3.27
C GLN A 18 6.12 11.67 -2.97
N PHE A 19 5.41 11.54 -1.85
CA PHE A 19 4.32 12.44 -1.48
C PHE A 19 4.49 12.98 -0.07
N ILE A 20 4.55 14.30 0.04
CA ILE A 20 4.52 15.00 1.32
C ILE A 20 3.11 14.86 1.91
N ASN A 21 3.02 14.59 3.22
CA ASN A 21 1.76 14.47 3.97
C ASN A 21 0.79 13.37 3.45
N LEU A 22 1.31 12.32 2.79
CA LEU A 22 0.47 11.21 2.32
C LEU A 22 -0.44 10.64 3.41
N ASP A 23 0.09 10.51 4.63
CA ASP A 23 -0.64 9.94 5.76
C ASP A 23 -1.91 10.74 6.13
N GLU A 24 -1.90 12.07 5.89
CA GLU A 24 -3.06 12.95 6.10
C GLU A 24 -4.09 12.81 4.98
N LEU A 25 -3.62 12.67 3.73
CA LEU A 25 -4.49 12.46 2.55
C LEU A 25 -5.27 11.14 2.64
N LEU A 26 -4.69 10.13 3.29
CA LEU A 26 -5.29 8.82 3.47
C LEU A 26 -6.40 8.79 4.55
N ILE A 27 -6.50 9.80 5.43
CA ILE A 27 -7.50 9.81 6.53
C ILE A 27 -8.93 9.71 6.00
N ASN A 28 -9.20 10.33 4.85
CA ASN A 28 -10.54 10.37 4.25
C ASN A 28 -10.65 9.50 2.99
N ALA A 29 -9.65 8.66 2.71
CA ALA A 29 -9.63 7.88 1.49
C ALA A 29 -10.74 6.80 1.50
N ASP A 30 -11.35 6.60 0.33
CA ASP A 30 -12.38 5.60 0.13
C ASP A 30 -11.80 4.34 -0.48
N VAL A 31 -11.97 3.22 0.21
CA VAL A 31 -11.68 1.91 -0.34
C VAL A 31 -12.81 1.48 -1.26
N LEU A 32 -12.48 1.28 -2.54
CA LEU A 32 -13.39 0.86 -3.60
C LEU A 32 -13.48 -0.66 -3.70
N GLN A 33 -12.36 -1.35 -3.49
CA GLN A 33 -12.27 -2.81 -3.59
C GLN A 33 -11.23 -3.38 -2.63
N ARG A 34 -11.51 -4.59 -2.12
CA ARG A 34 -10.58 -5.43 -1.35
C ARG A 34 -10.64 -6.87 -1.82
N ASN A 35 -9.49 -7.51 -1.86
CA ASN A 35 -9.37 -8.94 -2.07
C ASN A 35 -8.20 -9.49 -1.23
N ARG A 36 -8.38 -10.63 -0.59
CA ARG A 36 -7.34 -11.32 0.19
C ARG A 36 -7.10 -12.70 -0.40
N THR A 37 -5.84 -13.07 -0.57
CA THR A 37 -5.44 -14.31 -1.26
C THR A 37 -4.76 -15.31 -0.32
N GLY A 38 -4.61 -14.99 0.98
CA GLY A 38 -3.90 -15.78 1.98
C GLY A 38 -2.38 -15.58 1.96
N VAL A 39 -1.80 -15.29 0.80
CA VAL A 39 -0.38 -14.89 0.64
C VAL A 39 -0.21 -13.38 0.51
N GLY A 40 -1.31 -12.63 0.52
CA GLY A 40 -1.29 -11.20 0.31
C GLY A 40 -2.68 -10.59 0.21
N PHE A 41 -2.73 -9.36 -0.27
CA PHE A 41 -3.97 -8.66 -0.55
C PHE A 41 -3.85 -7.74 -1.78
N PHE A 42 -5.02 -7.44 -2.34
CA PHE A 42 -5.21 -6.40 -3.34
C PHE A 42 -6.27 -5.41 -2.85
N THR A 43 -5.96 -4.12 -2.90
CA THR A 43 -6.87 -3.06 -2.48
C THR A 43 -6.84 -1.90 -3.48
N THR A 44 -8.02 -1.42 -3.87
CA THR A 44 -8.18 -0.18 -4.64
C THR A 44 -8.71 0.92 -3.74
N VAL A 45 -8.01 2.05 -3.72
CA VAL A 45 -8.23 3.18 -2.81
C VAL A 45 -8.36 4.46 -3.62
N ARG A 46 -9.40 5.26 -3.38
CA ARG A 46 -9.57 6.60 -3.96
C ARG A 46 -9.33 7.67 -2.91
N LEU A 47 -8.52 8.66 -3.25
CA LEU A 47 -8.35 9.88 -2.45
C LEU A 47 -9.51 10.86 -2.72
N GLN A 48 -9.87 11.65 -1.70
CA GLN A 48 -10.89 12.70 -1.87
C GLN A 48 -10.38 13.93 -2.64
N CYS A 49 -9.07 14.04 -2.79
CA CYS A 49 -8.43 15.08 -3.56
C CYS A 49 -7.47 14.46 -4.56
N SER A 50 -7.40 15.03 -5.76
CA SER A 50 -6.39 14.67 -6.73
C SER A 50 -5.01 15.08 -6.22
N LEU A 51 -4.05 14.17 -6.33
CA LEU A 51 -2.65 14.49 -6.22
C LEU A 51 -2.29 15.43 -7.36
N PRO A 52 -1.44 16.44 -7.12
CA PRO A 52 -0.91 17.26 -8.21
C PRO A 52 -0.29 16.31 -9.23
N VAL A 53 -0.59 16.53 -10.51
CA VAL A 53 0.01 15.75 -11.61
C VAL A 53 1.51 15.81 -11.41
N LEU A 54 2.10 14.68 -10.99
CA LEU A 54 3.54 14.55 -10.94
C LEU A 54 3.99 14.68 -12.40
N GLU A 55 4.74 15.72 -12.72
CA GLU A 55 5.39 15.84 -14.03
C GLU A 55 6.34 14.65 -14.31
N SER A 56 6.66 13.87 -13.28
CA SER A 56 7.32 12.57 -13.42
C SER A 56 6.34 11.50 -13.92
N MET A 57 6.71 10.82 -15.00
CA MET A 57 5.95 9.71 -15.60
C MET A 57 5.80 8.47 -14.70
N THR A 58 6.34 8.50 -13.48
CA THR A 58 6.32 7.35 -12.58
C THR A 58 4.97 7.28 -11.88
N THR A 59 4.15 6.32 -12.31
CA THR A 59 2.85 5.97 -11.70
C THR A 59 2.89 4.64 -10.98
N TYR A 60 4.03 3.95 -11.00
CA TYR A 60 4.22 2.64 -10.38
C TYR A 60 5.42 2.68 -9.43
N TRP A 61 5.22 2.15 -8.24
CA TRP A 61 6.25 1.99 -7.22
C TRP A 61 6.18 0.59 -6.63
N GLU A 62 7.35 0.03 -6.36
CA GLU A 62 7.48 -1.22 -5.65
C GLU A 62 8.48 -1.06 -4.52
N ARG A 63 8.20 -1.72 -3.40
CA ARG A 63 9.09 -1.74 -2.25
C ARG A 63 9.04 -3.09 -1.58
N ASN A 64 10.19 -3.77 -1.61
CA ASN A 64 10.40 -4.97 -0.80
C ASN A 64 10.41 -4.60 0.69
N PHE A 65 9.92 -5.52 1.50
CA PHE A 65 9.97 -5.43 2.96
C PHE A 65 10.56 -6.69 3.55
N GLU A 66 11.25 -6.56 4.67
CA GLU A 66 11.56 -7.69 5.54
C GLU A 66 10.47 -7.82 6.60
N HIS A 67 10.24 -9.03 7.11
CA HIS A 67 9.29 -9.25 8.20
C HIS A 67 9.80 -10.29 9.19
N LYS A 68 9.69 -10.03 10.48
CA LYS A 68 10.27 -10.88 11.55
C LYS A 68 9.88 -12.37 11.46
N ASN A 69 8.68 -12.65 10.96
CA ASN A 69 8.14 -14.02 10.86
C ASN A 69 8.04 -14.53 9.41
N MET A 70 8.53 -13.78 8.42
CA MET A 70 8.57 -14.24 7.02
C MET A 70 10.03 -14.34 6.58
N PRO A 71 10.55 -15.57 6.38
CA PRO A 71 11.96 -15.78 6.06
C PRO A 71 12.44 -15.02 4.82
N TYR A 72 11.56 -14.78 3.86
CA TYR A 72 11.86 -14.11 2.60
C TYR A 72 11.22 -12.72 2.48
N GLY A 73 10.52 -12.26 3.53
CA GLY A 73 9.78 -10.99 3.48
C GLY A 73 8.70 -10.97 2.40
N GLY A 74 8.58 -9.85 1.70
CA GLY A 74 7.61 -9.68 0.64
C GLY A 74 7.78 -8.36 -0.11
N CYS A 75 6.75 -7.97 -0.86
CA CYS A 75 6.74 -6.72 -1.61
C CYS A 75 5.38 -6.03 -1.55
N PHE A 76 5.42 -4.71 -1.50
CA PHE A 76 4.30 -3.84 -1.79
C PHE A 76 4.48 -3.23 -3.17
N MET A 77 3.46 -3.32 -4.00
CA MET A 77 3.37 -2.69 -5.31
C MET A 77 2.21 -1.71 -5.26
N VAL A 78 2.46 -0.48 -5.69
CA VAL A 78 1.48 0.59 -5.70
C VAL A 78 1.44 1.24 -7.06
N TYR A 79 0.25 1.30 -7.65
CA TYR A 79 0.00 1.94 -8.93
C TYR A 79 -0.97 3.11 -8.76
N LEU A 80 -0.65 4.27 -9.31
CA LEU A 80 -1.52 5.44 -9.37
C LEU A 80 -2.25 5.47 -10.72
N MET A 81 -3.55 5.21 -10.69
CA MET A 81 -4.45 5.36 -11.83
C MET A 81 -5.01 6.78 -11.86
N GLY A 82 -4.71 7.51 -12.94
CA GLY A 82 -5.07 8.92 -13.03
C GLY A 82 -4.34 9.73 -11.97
N ASN A 83 -5.08 10.48 -11.15
CA ASN A 83 -4.49 11.40 -10.18
C ASN A 83 -5.00 11.18 -8.75
N ASP A 84 -5.90 10.23 -8.52
CA ASP A 84 -6.60 10.10 -7.24
C ASP A 84 -6.88 8.63 -6.85
N VAL A 85 -6.57 7.64 -7.68
CA VAL A 85 -6.84 6.24 -7.37
C VAL A 85 -5.55 5.44 -7.26
N PHE A 86 -5.31 4.82 -6.11
CA PHE A 86 -4.24 3.87 -5.90
C PHE A 86 -4.74 2.43 -6.00
N GLU A 87 -4.03 1.59 -6.73
CA GLU A 87 -4.09 0.14 -6.60
C GLU A 87 -2.89 -0.33 -5.79
N ILE A 88 -3.15 -1.21 -4.83
CA ILE A 88 -2.15 -1.75 -3.92
C ILE A 88 -2.20 -3.26 -4.08
N GLU A 89 -1.03 -3.86 -4.32
CA GLU A 89 -0.83 -5.29 -4.20
C GLU A 89 0.27 -5.55 -3.19
N ALA A 90 -0.02 -6.41 -2.21
CA ALA A 90 0.93 -6.84 -1.22
C ALA A 90 1.09 -8.36 -1.34
N VAL A 91 2.33 -8.83 -1.38
CA VAL A 91 2.66 -10.26 -1.53
C VAL A 91 3.71 -10.65 -0.51
N ALA A 92 3.47 -11.73 0.22
CA ALA A 92 4.45 -12.41 1.05
C ALA A 92 5.15 -13.51 0.23
N TYR A 93 6.48 -13.57 0.30
CA TYR A 93 7.26 -14.56 -0.45
C TYR A 93 7.34 -15.88 0.33
N GLU A 94 6.98 -16.97 -0.34
CA GLU A 94 6.99 -18.36 0.18
C GLU A 94 6.35 -18.53 1.56
N SER A 95 5.38 -17.67 1.89
CA SER A 95 4.73 -17.63 3.20
C SER A 95 3.31 -17.08 3.08
N ASN A 96 2.51 -17.29 4.13
CA ASN A 96 1.21 -16.65 4.24
C ASN A 96 1.39 -15.19 4.69
N TRP A 97 0.46 -14.33 4.28
CA TRP A 97 0.34 -12.97 4.82
C TRP A 97 0.17 -13.03 6.35
N PRO A 98 0.76 -12.10 7.13
CA PRO A 98 0.75 -12.21 8.56
C PRO A 98 -0.61 -11.77 9.10
N GLU A 99 -1.28 -12.66 9.81
CA GLU A 99 -2.52 -12.35 10.51
C GLU A 99 -2.35 -12.65 12.01
N PRO A 100 -2.50 -11.66 12.92
CA PRO A 100 -2.86 -10.27 12.66
C PRO A 100 -1.71 -9.44 12.06
N PHE A 101 -2.04 -8.35 11.37
CA PHE A 101 -1.07 -7.36 10.91
C PHE A 101 -0.48 -6.60 12.10
N ILE A 102 0.86 -6.56 12.21
CA ILE A 102 1.60 -5.83 13.25
C ILE A 102 2.71 -5.02 12.57
N LYS A 103 2.55 -3.70 12.52
CA LYS A 103 3.45 -2.78 11.81
C LYS A 103 4.92 -2.92 12.22
N GLU A 104 5.19 -3.09 13.52
CA GLU A 104 6.53 -3.15 14.10
C GLU A 104 7.32 -4.40 13.70
N ASN A 105 6.69 -5.33 12.97
CA ASN A 105 7.35 -6.51 12.44
C ASN A 105 7.90 -6.29 11.02
N PHE A 106 7.54 -5.20 10.35
CA PHE A 106 8.01 -4.85 9.01
C PHE A 106 9.22 -3.91 9.08
N MET A 107 10.21 -4.13 8.22
CA MET A 107 11.43 -3.32 8.09
C MET A 107 11.67 -2.91 6.63
#